data_AF-A0A2A5FPH9-F1
#
_entry.id   AF-A0A2A5FPH9-F1
#
_cell.length_a   1.000
_cell.length_b   1.000
_cell.length_c   1.000
_cell.angle_alpha   90.00
_cell.angle_beta   90.00
_cell.angle_gamma   90.00
#
_symmetry.space_group_name_H-M   'P 1'
#
loop_
_entity.id
_entity.type
_entity.pdbx_description
1 polymer ?
#
loop_
_entity_poly.entity_id
_entity_poly.type
_entity_poly.pdbx_seq_one_letter_code
_entity_poly.pdbx_strand_id
1 'polypeptide(L)'
;MKKLPEIFYKVNSLLLLFVVNITSRISLGQCVMCKALGEESANQGGIGTGLNEGILFIMVIPYILIATGFYLVWKSFNKEEE
;
A
#
# COMPACT_ATOMS: atom_id res chain seq x y z
N MET A 1 -39.63 -8.23 -16.04
CA MET A 1 -39.13 -8.60 -14.69
C MET A 1 -37.64 -8.96 -14.75
N LYS A 2 -36.74 -8.03 -15.13
CA LYS A 2 -35.28 -8.29 -15.27
C LYS A 2 -34.41 -7.54 -14.22
N LYS A 3 -35.02 -6.80 -13.28
CA LYS A 3 -34.30 -5.95 -12.32
C LYS A 3 -33.89 -6.67 -11.02
N LEU A 4 -34.34 -7.90 -10.82
CA LEU A 4 -34.11 -8.67 -9.59
C LEU A 4 -32.62 -9.07 -9.37
N PRO A 5 -31.84 -9.52 -10.39
CA PRO A 5 -30.43 -9.86 -10.17
C PRO A 5 -29.52 -8.63 -10.03
N GLU A 6 -29.88 -7.50 -10.68
CA GLU A 6 -29.17 -6.22 -10.56
C GLU A 6 -29.23 -5.67 -9.13
N ILE A 7 -30.41 -5.74 -8.50
CA ILE A 7 -30.60 -5.32 -7.11
C ILE A 7 -29.82 -6.23 -6.16
N PHE A 8 -29.80 -7.55 -6.41
CA PHE A 8 -29.08 -8.51 -5.58
C PHE A 8 -27.56 -8.31 -5.64
N TYR A 9 -26.97 -8.08 -6.83
CA TYR A 9 -25.53 -7.80 -6.95
C TYR A 9 -25.15 -6.45 -6.33
N LYS A 10 -25.98 -5.43 -6.47
CA LYS A 10 -25.72 -4.10 -5.91
C LYS A 10 -25.80 -4.10 -4.39
N VAL A 11 -26.76 -4.82 -3.80
CA VAL A 11 -26.87 -5.02 -2.35
C VAL A 11 -25.67 -5.81 -1.82
N ASN A 12 -25.24 -6.87 -2.53
CA ASN A 12 -24.04 -7.64 -2.16
C ASN A 12 -22.75 -6.82 -2.25
N SER A 13 -22.61 -5.95 -3.27
CA SER A 13 -21.47 -5.03 -3.42
C SER A 13 -21.44 -3.96 -2.34
N LEU A 14 -22.60 -3.38 -1.99
CA LEU A 14 -22.75 -2.46 -0.86
C LEU A 14 -22.44 -3.11 0.48
N LEU A 15 -22.89 -4.35 0.69
CA LEU A 15 -22.59 -5.14 1.89
C LEU A 15 -21.07 -5.39 1.99
N LEU A 16 -20.43 -5.74 0.88
CA LEU A 16 -18.99 -5.97 0.81
C LEU A 16 -18.19 -4.70 1.13
N LEU A 17 -18.57 -3.56 0.56
CA LEU A 17 -17.99 -2.25 0.90
C LEU A 17 -18.17 -1.89 2.38
N PHE A 18 -19.33 -2.19 2.96
CA PHE A 18 -19.62 -1.95 4.37
C PHE A 18 -18.75 -2.81 5.31
N VAL A 19 -18.61 -4.10 4.99
CA VAL A 19 -17.74 -5.03 5.75
C VAL A 19 -16.28 -4.60 5.67
N VAL A 20 -15.77 -4.23 4.48
CA VAL A 20 -14.40 -3.71 4.32
C VAL A 20 -14.18 -2.44 5.16
N ASN A 21 -15.15 -1.53 5.18
CA ASN A 21 -15.05 -0.32 6.01
C ASN A 21 -15.04 -0.62 7.51
N ILE A 22 -15.86 -1.56 7.99
CA ILE A 22 -15.86 -1.95 9.41
C ILE A 22 -14.55 -2.64 9.81
N THR A 23 -14.03 -3.55 8.99
CA THR A 23 -12.77 -4.25 9.29
C THR A 23 -11.56 -3.30 9.33
N SER A 24 -11.57 -2.22 8.53
CA SER A 24 -10.53 -1.18 8.60
C SER A 24 -10.50 -0.44 9.94
N ARG A 25 -11.66 -0.33 10.62
CA ARG A 25 -11.82 0.32 11.93
C ARG A 25 -11.47 -0.60 13.10
N ILE A 26 -11.49 -1.92 12.89
CA ILE A 26 -11.07 -2.95 13.86
C ILE A 26 -9.58 -3.29 13.66
N SER A 27 -8.82 -2.38 13.04
CA SER A 27 -7.40 -2.29 13.36
C SER A 27 -7.28 -1.74 14.77
N LEU A 28 -7.38 -2.62 15.77
CA LEU A 28 -6.70 -2.39 17.04
C LEU A 28 -5.25 -2.18 16.65
N GLY A 29 -4.84 -0.92 16.53
CA GLY A 29 -3.51 -0.55 16.10
C GLY A 29 -2.50 -1.26 16.99
N GLN A 30 -1.99 -2.40 16.50
CA GLN A 30 -0.79 -3.02 17.02
C GLN A 30 0.31 -2.00 16.74
N CYS A 31 0.54 -1.19 17.76
CA CYS A 31 1.74 -0.44 18.02
C CYS A 31 2.04 0.72 17.04
N VAL A 32 1.36 1.86 17.24
CA VAL A 32 2.08 3.16 17.26
C VAL A 32 2.92 3.24 18.55
N MET A 33 3.77 2.23 18.73
CA MET A 33 4.80 2.14 19.74
C MET A 33 6.08 1.57 19.14
N CYS A 34 6.06 1.02 17.91
CA CYS A 34 7.26 0.58 17.21
C CYS A 34 8.16 1.77 16.81
N LYS A 35 7.57 2.92 16.47
CA LYS A 35 8.35 4.13 16.16
C LYS A 35 9.04 4.71 17.39
N ALA A 36 8.31 4.83 18.50
CA ALA A 36 8.85 5.36 19.76
C ALA A 36 9.89 4.42 20.40
N LEU A 37 9.61 3.11 20.47
CA LEU A 37 10.57 2.12 20.95
C LEU A 37 11.78 1.97 20.03
N GLY A 38 11.58 2.11 18.71
CA GLY A 38 12.66 2.14 17.73
C GLY A 38 13.56 3.36 17.95
N GLU A 39 12.99 4.56 18.08
CA GLU A 39 13.76 5.78 18.36
C GLU A 39 14.50 5.73 19.71
N GLU A 40 13.85 5.21 20.76
CA GLU A 40 14.47 5.04 22.07
C GLU A 40 15.58 3.98 22.05
N SER A 41 15.36 2.85 21.37
CA SER A 41 16.41 1.84 21.15
C SER A 41 17.56 2.41 20.33
N ALA A 42 17.29 3.25 19.32
CA ALA A 42 18.34 3.87 18.50
C ALA A 42 19.26 4.77 19.34
N ASN A 43 18.68 5.57 20.23
CA ASN A 43 19.43 6.45 21.16
C ASN A 43 20.27 5.66 22.18
N GLN A 44 19.87 4.43 22.49
CA GLN A 44 20.61 3.52 23.38
C GLN A 44 21.54 2.56 22.62
N GLY A 45 21.68 2.69 21.29
CA GLY A 45 22.53 1.84 20.46
C GLY A 45 21.97 0.45 20.14
N GLY A 46 20.67 0.24 20.34
CA GLY A 46 19.93 -1.01 20.09
C GLY A 46 19.30 -1.09 18.70
N ILE A 47 18.23 -1.89 18.56
CA ILE A 47 17.62 -2.30 17.28
C ILE A 47 17.15 -1.12 16.39
N GLY A 48 16.98 0.07 16.95
CA GLY A 48 16.63 1.28 16.20
C GLY A 48 17.78 1.94 15.43
N THR A 49 19.03 1.61 15.74
CA THR A 49 20.20 2.16 15.05
C THR A 49 20.25 1.56 13.64
N GLY A 50 19.98 2.37 12.62
CA GLY A 50 19.91 1.92 11.21
C GLY A 50 18.49 1.75 10.65
N LEU A 51 17.43 1.97 11.45
CA LEU A 51 16.04 1.88 10.96
C LEU A 51 15.76 2.89 9.84
N ASN A 52 16.24 4.13 9.96
CA ASN A 52 16.06 5.16 8.92
C ASN A 52 16.76 4.79 7.61
N GLU A 53 17.88 4.07 7.68
CA GLU A 53 18.59 3.56 6.51
C GLU A 53 17.78 2.45 5.83
N GLY A 54 17.15 1.56 6.61
CA GLY A 54 16.20 0.57 6.11
C GLY A 54 14.95 1.19 5.46
N ILE A 55 14.41 2.27 6.03
CA ILE A 55 13.29 3.01 5.42
C ILE A 55 13.70 3.60 4.08
N LEU A 56 14.87 4.24 4.01
CA LEU A 56 15.40 4.77 2.75
C LEU A 56 15.61 3.66 1.72
N PHE A 57 16.13 2.51 2.12
CA PHE A 57 16.31 1.36 1.24
C PHE A 57 14.98 0.88 0.61
N ILE A 58 13.93 0.74 1.43
CA ILE A 58 12.61 0.31 0.94
C ILE A 58 11.93 1.40 0.11
N MET A 59 12.13 2.68 0.44
CA MET A 59 11.61 3.82 -0.33
C MET A 59 12.23 3.95 -1.72
N VAL A 60 13.46 3.49 -1.94
CA VAL A 60 14.11 3.52 -3.27
C VAL A 60 13.41 2.59 -4.26
N ILE A 61 12.92 1.44 -3.81
CA ILE A 61 12.26 0.42 -4.65
C ILE A 61 11.08 0.97 -5.47
N PRO A 62 10.06 1.64 -4.87
CA PRO A 62 8.93 2.16 -5.65
C PRO A 62 9.36 3.18 -6.72
N TYR A 63 10.38 3.99 -6.48
CA TYR A 63 10.88 4.93 -7.49
C TYR A 63 11.52 4.20 -8.69
N ILE A 64 12.31 3.15 -8.44
CA ILE A 64 12.91 2.34 -9.51
C ILE A 64 11.82 1.64 -10.34
N LEU A 65 10.80 1.09 -9.68
CA LEU A 65 9.69 0.42 -10.35
C LEU A 65 8.89 1.39 -11.24
N ILE A 66 8.60 2.61 -10.75
CA ILE A 66 7.91 3.64 -11.55
C ILE A 66 8.77 4.08 -12.73
N ALA A 67 10.06 4.36 -12.52
CA ALA A 67 10.96 4.77 -13.59
C ALA A 67 11.09 3.70 -14.68
N THR A 68 11.23 2.44 -14.28
CA THR A 68 11.32 1.30 -15.20
C THR A 68 10.01 1.10 -15.94
N GLY A 69 8.87 1.14 -15.24
CA GLY A 69 7.54 1.04 -15.85
C GLY A 69 7.29 2.13 -16.88
N PHE A 70 7.60 3.38 -16.54
CA PHE A 70 7.48 4.51 -17.45
C PHE A 70 8.36 4.34 -18.70
N TYR A 71 9.62 3.92 -18.53
CA TYR A 71 10.53 3.66 -19.65
C TYR A 71 10.01 2.56 -20.59
N LEU A 72 9.50 1.45 -20.05
CA LEU A 72 8.96 0.35 -20.85
C LEU A 72 7.72 0.78 -21.64
N VAL A 73 6.84 1.56 -21.01
CA VAL A 73 5.63 2.10 -21.65
C VAL A 73 6.02 3.08 -22.77
N TRP A 74 6.92 4.03 -22.49
CA TRP A 74 7.41 4.99 -23.48
C TRP A 74 8.07 4.29 -24.68
N LYS A 75 8.90 3.27 -24.41
CA LYS A 75 9.50 2.45 -25.46
C LYS A 75 8.46 1.68 -26.28
N SER A 76 7.36 1.23 -25.67
CA SER A 76 6.30 0.53 -26.39
C SER A 76 5.58 1.45 -27.37
N PHE A 77 5.29 2.70 -26.96
CA PHE A 77 4.65 3.68 -27.84
C PHE A 77 5.55 4.11 -28.99
N ASN A 78 6.85 4.29 -28.73
CA ASN A 78 7.80 4.72 -29.76
C ASN A 78 8.26 3.58 -30.70
N LYS A 79 7.75 2.35 -30.55
CA LYS A 79 7.98 1.25 -31.49
C LYS A 79 6.93 1.15 -32.60
N GLU A 80 5.87 1.95 -32.56
CA GLU A 80 4.84 2.00 -33.60
C GLU A 80 5.15 3.03 -34.71
N GLU A 81 6.21 3.83 -34.57
CA GLU A 81 6.62 4.85 -35.55
C GLU A 81 7.74 4.38 -36.54
N GLU A 82 8.07 3.08 -36.56
CA GLU A 82 8.83 2.44 -37.65
C GLU A 82 7.95 1.49 -38.49
#